data_AF-A0AAD4N569-F1
#
_entry.id   AF-A0AAD4N569-F1
#
_cell.length_a   1.000
_cell.length_b   1.000
_cell.length_c   1.000
_cell.angle_alpha   90.00
_cell.angle_beta   90.00
_cell.angle_gamma   90.00
#
_symmetry.space_group_name_H-M   'P 1'
#
loop_
_entity.id
_entity.type
_entity.pdbx_description
1 polymer ?
#
loop_
_entity_poly.entity_id
_entity_poly.type
_entity_poly.pdbx_seq_one_letter_code
_entity_poly.pdbx_strand_id
1 'polypeptide(L)'
;MTSEEKLENKNLLAIKRIDPHAEALMAQPAISALYEFDVTQTKWQKTDVDGPLFVYKRTEHPLHSLMIANRQSLKDFIEPISVSLKLRYEPPYIFMYRKDGSIKALWFHDKDECERIYSLLVDLSDPSVSQKIETRPQFESVSNVPPESSKNDNKPSRKTKETMGYKSENKPSTSKKSESATPQKENIRNKQQIDSKISQKVILNESRPERNATPSKVSSDNSQKVLQQKNVGERKNLNAITRIDPFADSVITQSSYTALFDFDTAGQKWEKTRIDGALFVYKRLDFPLYSFMIANRQSLEDFIQPIINTLKLKLDTPYIFVYKPDGEIKGLWFHDESECKRMFGILSNLLSSVTSTSK
;
A
#
# COMPACT_ATOMS: atom_id res chain seq x y z
N MET A 1 12.23 13.58 -14.65
CA MET A 1 11.56 12.97 -13.49
C MET A 1 10.94 11.65 -13.91
N THR A 2 11.37 10.54 -13.33
CA THR A 2 10.87 9.18 -13.63
C THR A 2 9.41 9.01 -13.18
N SER A 3 8.72 7.95 -13.63
CA SER A 3 7.35 7.66 -13.18
C SER A 3 7.28 7.35 -11.68
N GLU A 4 8.38 6.85 -11.11
CA GLU A 4 8.53 6.55 -9.68
C GLU A 4 8.71 7.83 -8.86
N GLU A 5 9.61 8.72 -9.26
CA GLU A 5 9.81 10.02 -8.60
C GLU A 5 8.53 10.87 -8.59
N LYS A 6 7.74 10.82 -9.68
CA LYS A 6 6.45 11.50 -9.74
C LYS A 6 5.48 10.95 -8.69
N LEU A 7 5.42 9.63 -8.52
CA LEU A 7 4.54 8.99 -7.54
C LEU A 7 4.99 9.29 -6.11
N GLU A 8 6.30 9.21 -5.85
CA GLU A 8 6.88 9.53 -4.56
C GLU A 8 6.54 10.96 -4.14
N ASN A 9 6.69 11.92 -5.06
CA ASN A 9 6.32 13.31 -4.81
C ASN A 9 4.82 13.47 -4.54
N LYS A 10 3.94 12.80 -5.29
CA LYS A 10 2.48 12.83 -5.02
C LYS A 10 2.14 12.27 -3.64
N ASN A 11 2.73 11.13 -3.28
CA ASN A 11 2.54 10.51 -1.96
C ASN A 11 3.01 11.44 -0.85
N LEU A 12 4.20 12.02 -0.99
CA LEU A 12 4.74 12.97 -0.02
C LEU A 12 3.84 14.21 0.14
N LEU A 13 3.34 14.77 -0.96
CA LEU A 13 2.39 15.89 -0.92
C LEU A 13 1.09 15.53 -0.20
N ALA A 14 0.60 14.30 -0.39
CA ALA A 14 -0.60 13.83 0.30
C ALA A 14 -0.35 13.59 1.79
N ILE A 15 0.81 13.06 2.18
CA ILE A 15 1.22 12.97 3.59
C ILE A 15 1.37 14.37 4.21
N LYS A 16 1.94 15.34 3.49
CA LYS A 16 2.09 16.73 3.96
C LYS A 16 0.77 17.42 4.31
N ARG A 17 -0.36 16.98 3.73
CA ARG A 17 -1.70 17.49 4.11
C ARG A 17 -2.13 17.00 5.50
N ILE A 18 -1.58 15.88 5.95
CA ILE A 18 -1.88 15.25 7.25
C ILE A 18 -0.82 15.67 8.28
N ASP A 19 0.47 15.58 7.91
CA ASP A 19 1.61 16.02 8.71
C ASP A 19 2.45 17.05 7.92
N PRO A 20 2.28 18.36 8.17
CA PRO A 20 3.01 19.42 7.48
C PRO A 20 4.54 19.33 7.59
N HIS A 21 5.06 18.56 8.55
CA HIS A 21 6.51 18.43 8.78
C HIS A 21 7.11 17.24 8.02
N ALA A 22 6.31 16.46 7.30
CA ALA A 22 6.83 15.38 6.45
C ALA A 22 7.80 15.93 5.40
N GLU A 23 9.03 15.41 5.38
CA GLU A 23 10.13 15.91 4.55
C GLU A 23 10.42 14.99 3.36
N ALA A 24 10.51 13.68 3.62
CA ALA A 24 10.91 12.69 2.61
C ALA A 24 10.33 11.31 2.96
N LEU A 25 10.03 10.50 1.93
CA LEU A 25 9.67 9.10 2.10
C LEU A 25 10.92 8.26 2.33
N MET A 26 10.86 7.34 3.30
CA MET A 26 11.96 6.42 3.63
C MET A 26 11.75 5.03 3.04
N ALA A 27 10.55 4.76 2.51
CA ALA A 27 10.15 3.48 1.96
C ALA A 27 9.03 3.65 0.92
N GLN A 28 8.99 2.75 -0.06
CA GLN A 28 7.79 2.57 -0.88
C GLN A 28 6.62 2.09 -0.02
N PRO A 29 5.37 2.50 -0.34
CA PRO A 29 4.20 2.17 0.46
C PRO A 29 3.92 0.68 0.46
N ALA A 30 3.54 0.13 1.61
CA ALA A 30 3.22 -1.29 1.77
C ALA A 30 1.75 -1.46 2.19
N ILE A 31 1.05 -2.47 1.66
CA ILE A 31 -0.35 -2.71 2.04
C ILE A 31 -0.38 -3.33 3.44
N SER A 32 -1.01 -2.64 4.38
CA SER A 32 -1.00 -3.01 5.78
C SER A 32 -2.36 -2.91 6.47
N ALA A 33 -2.50 -3.63 7.57
CA ALA A 33 -3.61 -3.47 8.51
C ALA A 33 -3.11 -3.41 9.94
N LEU A 34 -3.77 -2.61 10.78
CA LEU A 34 -3.42 -2.46 12.17
C LEU A 34 -4.28 -3.37 13.06
N TYR A 35 -3.61 -4.07 13.97
CA TYR A 35 -4.21 -4.86 15.03
C TYR A 35 -3.79 -4.30 16.39
N GLU A 36 -4.66 -4.47 17.38
CA GLU A 36 -4.39 -4.12 18.76
C GLU A 36 -4.63 -5.33 19.65
N PHE A 37 -3.76 -5.53 20.63
CA PHE A 37 -3.92 -6.60 21.60
C PHE A 37 -4.82 -6.13 22.75
N ASP A 38 -5.99 -6.74 22.87
CA ASP A 38 -6.86 -6.52 24.02
C ASP A 38 -6.31 -7.33 25.20
N VAL A 39 -5.70 -6.62 26.14
CA VAL A 39 -5.11 -7.20 27.35
C VAL A 39 -6.17 -7.85 28.24
N THR A 40 -7.38 -7.30 28.28
CA THR A 40 -8.47 -7.82 29.13
C THR A 40 -9.02 -9.15 28.60
N GLN A 41 -9.08 -9.29 27.28
CA GLN A 41 -9.59 -10.49 26.61
C GLN A 41 -8.47 -11.41 26.13
N THR A 42 -7.20 -11.04 26.35
CA THR A 42 -6.01 -11.76 25.90
C THR A 42 -6.05 -12.15 24.42
N LYS A 43 -6.58 -11.26 23.57
CA LYS A 43 -6.82 -11.56 22.16
C LYS A 43 -6.45 -10.40 21.25
N TRP A 44 -6.00 -10.74 20.06
CA TRP A 44 -5.81 -9.76 18.99
C TRP A 44 -7.16 -9.32 18.42
N GLN A 45 -7.29 -8.02 18.22
CA GLN A 45 -8.45 -7.41 17.56
C GLN A 45 -7.98 -6.65 16.33
N LYS A 46 -8.58 -6.94 15.18
CA LYS A 46 -8.38 -6.12 13.98
C LYS A 46 -9.05 -4.77 14.22
N THR A 47 -8.30 -3.69 14.02
CA THR A 47 -8.85 -2.33 14.10
C THR A 47 -9.59 -1.97 12.81
N ASP A 48 -10.16 -0.77 12.75
CA ASP A 48 -10.68 -0.18 11.51
C ASP A 48 -9.62 0.51 10.66
N VAL A 49 -8.32 0.35 10.99
CA VAL A 49 -7.21 0.96 10.23
C VAL A 49 -6.61 -0.06 9.28
N ASP A 50 -6.78 0.19 7.98
CA ASP A 50 -6.33 -0.68 6.88
C ASP A 50 -6.01 0.17 5.65
N GLY A 51 -4.83 0.05 5.07
CA GLY A 51 -4.40 0.86 3.93
C GLY A 51 -2.89 0.90 3.68
N PRO A 52 -2.43 1.76 2.76
CA PRO A 52 -1.02 1.91 2.47
C PRO A 52 -0.27 2.51 3.67
N LEU A 53 0.82 1.85 4.03
CA LEU A 53 1.74 2.24 5.09
C LEU A 53 2.91 3.02 4.52
N PHE A 54 3.20 4.17 5.12
CA PHE A 54 4.32 5.04 4.78
C PHE A 54 5.24 5.14 6.00
N VAL A 55 6.55 5.13 5.73
CA VAL A 55 7.57 5.54 6.70
C VAL A 55 8.24 6.78 6.13
N TYR A 56 8.28 7.86 6.89
CA TYR A 56 8.75 9.16 6.41
C TYR A 56 9.60 9.89 7.43
N LYS A 57 10.53 10.69 6.92
CA LYS A 57 11.33 11.65 7.68
C LYS A 57 10.52 12.92 7.91
N ARG A 58 10.73 13.57 9.06
CA ARG A 58 10.13 14.83 9.46
C ARG A 58 11.19 15.91 9.64
N THR A 59 10.82 17.15 9.42
CA THR A 59 11.68 18.33 9.65
C THR A 59 11.87 18.65 11.13
N GLU A 60 11.03 18.09 12.01
CA GLU A 60 11.04 18.33 13.45
C GLU A 60 10.83 17.03 14.25
N HIS A 61 11.21 17.03 15.53
CA HIS A 61 11.04 15.87 16.39
C HIS A 61 9.55 15.48 16.57
N PRO A 62 9.23 14.18 16.66
CA PRO A 62 10.07 13.02 16.30
C PRO A 62 10.51 13.06 14.82
N LEU A 63 11.80 12.84 14.54
CA LEU A 63 12.38 13.00 13.17
C LEU A 63 11.89 11.95 12.17
N HIS A 64 11.25 10.88 12.63
CA HIS A 64 10.69 9.85 11.78
C HIS A 64 9.31 9.46 12.30
N SER A 65 8.42 9.14 11.38
CA SER A 65 7.09 8.64 11.72
C SER A 65 6.66 7.57 10.73
N LEU A 66 5.82 6.68 11.22
CA LEU A 66 5.08 5.72 10.43
C LEU A 66 3.63 6.21 10.33
N MET A 67 2.99 6.00 9.19
CA MET A 67 1.57 6.28 9.00
C MET A 67 0.91 5.16 8.20
N ILE A 68 -0.27 4.71 8.63
CA ILE A 68 -1.19 3.97 7.78
C ILE A 68 -2.29 4.94 7.37
N ALA A 69 -2.36 5.23 6.07
CA ALA A 69 -3.45 6.00 5.53
C ALA A 69 -4.71 5.12 5.47
N ASN A 70 -5.64 5.35 6.39
CA ASN A 70 -6.77 4.48 6.62
C ASN A 70 -7.79 4.58 5.49
N ARG A 71 -8.02 3.49 4.77
CA ARG A 71 -9.01 3.42 3.70
C ARG A 71 -10.41 3.06 4.18
N GLN A 72 -10.63 2.72 5.46
CA GLN A 72 -11.94 2.33 5.99
C GLN A 72 -12.64 3.42 6.81
N SER A 73 -11.90 4.34 7.42
CA SER A 73 -12.47 5.45 8.19
C SER A 73 -11.67 6.74 8.04
N LEU A 74 -12.18 7.84 8.61
CA LEU A 74 -11.54 9.15 8.53
C LEU A 74 -10.28 9.28 9.41
N LYS A 75 -9.99 8.26 10.22
CA LYS A 75 -8.89 8.30 11.17
C LYS A 75 -7.71 7.51 10.64
N ASP A 76 -6.74 8.23 10.09
CA ASP A 76 -5.42 7.68 9.78
C ASP A 76 -4.70 7.29 11.08
N PHE A 77 -3.82 6.30 11.00
CA PHE A 77 -2.94 5.93 12.11
C PHE A 77 -1.57 6.54 11.88
N ILE A 78 -1.07 7.31 12.84
CA ILE A 78 0.26 7.90 12.81
C ILE A 78 0.99 7.48 14.09
N GLU A 79 2.18 6.93 13.92
CA GLU A 79 3.06 6.55 15.02
C GLU A 79 4.44 7.22 14.89
N PRO A 80 4.79 8.11 15.83
CA PRO A 80 6.16 8.53 16.08
C PRO A 80 7.13 7.34 16.19
N ILE A 81 8.19 7.33 15.39
CA ILE A 81 9.29 6.39 15.57
C ILE A 81 10.24 7.00 16.59
N SER A 82 9.99 6.72 17.86
CA SER A 82 10.85 7.18 18.95
C SER A 82 12.07 6.30 19.11
N VAL A 83 13.20 6.90 19.47
CA VAL A 83 14.32 6.17 20.09
C VAL A 83 13.76 5.39 21.29
N SER A 84 14.04 4.08 21.35
CA SER A 84 13.46 3.10 22.28
C SER A 84 12.13 2.43 21.87
N LEU A 85 11.66 2.59 20.63
CA LEU A 85 10.52 1.79 20.14
C LEU A 85 10.91 0.30 20.16
N LYS A 86 10.17 -0.50 20.94
CA LYS A 86 10.43 -1.94 21.03
C LYS A 86 9.65 -2.66 19.94
N LEU A 87 10.37 -3.36 19.08
CA LEU A 87 9.82 -4.08 17.94
C LEU A 87 10.09 -5.57 18.07
N ARG A 88 9.16 -6.40 17.59
CA ARG A 88 9.36 -7.83 17.35
C ARG A 88 8.87 -8.17 15.96
N TYR A 89 9.68 -8.92 15.21
CA TYR A 89 9.32 -9.43 13.90
C TYR A 89 8.82 -10.86 13.98
N GLU A 90 7.64 -11.11 13.43
CA GLU A 90 7.08 -12.44 13.23
C GLU A 90 6.24 -12.41 11.96
N PRO A 91 6.83 -12.67 10.78
CA PRO A 91 6.15 -12.45 9.51
C PRO A 91 4.84 -13.24 9.43
N PRO A 92 3.75 -12.65 8.90
CA PRO A 92 3.68 -11.36 8.22
C PRO A 92 3.39 -10.15 9.14
N TYR A 93 3.81 -10.20 10.42
CA TYR A 93 3.55 -9.17 11.42
C TYR A 93 4.82 -8.48 11.95
N ILE A 94 4.69 -7.19 12.23
CA ILE A 94 5.61 -6.43 13.09
C ILE A 94 4.83 -6.01 14.33
N PHE A 95 5.30 -6.43 15.51
CA PHE A 95 4.73 -6.05 16.79
C PHE A 95 5.44 -4.83 17.35
N MET A 96 4.67 -3.83 17.78
CA MET A 96 5.13 -2.63 18.48
C MET A 96 4.67 -2.67 19.93
N TYR A 97 5.64 -2.58 20.84
CA TYR A 97 5.38 -2.46 22.28
C TYR A 97 5.58 -1.01 22.69
N ARG A 98 4.51 -0.38 23.16
CA ARG A 98 4.49 1.04 23.50
C ARG A 98 4.78 1.26 24.99
N LYS A 99 5.17 2.49 25.33
CA LYS A 99 5.49 2.89 26.72
C LYS A 99 4.27 2.87 27.63
N ASP A 100 3.09 3.06 27.07
CA ASP A 100 1.80 2.96 27.77
C ASP A 100 1.35 1.51 28.04
N GLY A 101 2.16 0.52 27.63
CA GLY A 101 1.85 -0.91 27.79
C GLY A 101 0.96 -1.49 26.70
N SER A 102 0.42 -0.66 25.79
CA SER A 102 -0.34 -1.17 24.65
C SER A 102 0.57 -1.89 23.64
N ILE A 103 0.03 -2.93 23.01
CA ILE A 103 0.73 -3.71 22.00
C ILE A 103 -0.09 -3.63 20.71
N LYS A 104 0.58 -3.16 19.65
CA LYS A 104 0.00 -3.10 18.31
C LYS A 104 0.74 -4.04 17.38
N ALA A 105 0.06 -4.56 16.37
CA ALA A 105 0.69 -5.31 15.30
C ALA A 105 0.35 -4.67 13.95
N LEU A 106 1.38 -4.53 13.12
CA LEU A 106 1.26 -4.18 11.71
C LEU A 106 1.27 -5.48 10.93
N TRP A 107 0.15 -5.84 10.31
CA TRP A 107 0.08 -6.94 9.36
C TRP A 107 0.39 -6.43 7.95
N PHE A 108 1.10 -7.22 7.15
CA PHE A 108 1.46 -6.88 5.77
C PHE A 108 0.94 -7.93 4.79
N HIS A 109 0.49 -7.49 3.63
CA HIS A 109 0.08 -8.40 2.56
C HIS A 109 1.26 -9.15 1.94
N ASP A 110 2.38 -8.43 1.73
CA ASP A 110 3.63 -8.99 1.22
C ASP A 110 4.64 -9.15 2.36
N LYS A 111 5.21 -10.36 2.45
CA LYS A 111 6.21 -10.70 3.47
C LYS A 111 7.55 -9.99 3.22
N ASP A 112 7.93 -9.78 1.97
CA ASP A 112 9.20 -9.12 1.64
C ASP A 112 9.12 -7.62 1.96
N GLU A 113 7.95 -7.01 1.75
CA GLU A 113 7.66 -5.66 2.24
C GLU A 113 7.69 -5.58 3.78
N CYS A 114 7.12 -6.59 4.46
CA CYS A 114 7.16 -6.69 5.91
C CYS A 114 8.60 -6.67 6.45
N GLU A 115 9.48 -7.48 5.86
CA GLU A 115 10.88 -7.58 6.27
C GLU A 115 11.66 -6.28 6.03
N ARG A 116 11.45 -5.65 4.86
CA ARG A 116 12.07 -4.37 4.50
C ARG A 116 11.65 -3.25 5.45
N ILE A 117 10.36 -3.17 5.77
CA ILE A 117 9.83 -2.18 6.71
C ILE A 117 10.32 -2.46 8.13
N TYR A 118 10.35 -3.72 8.57
CA TYR A 118 10.90 -4.07 9.89
C TYR A 118 12.35 -3.62 10.04
N SER A 119 13.19 -3.94 9.06
CA SER A 119 14.61 -3.56 9.07
C SER A 119 14.79 -2.04 9.17
N LEU A 120 14.03 -1.29 8.37
CA LEU A 120 14.02 0.17 8.42
C LEU A 120 13.57 0.71 9.79
N LEU A 121 12.50 0.16 10.37
CA LEU A 121 12.01 0.60 11.67
C LEU A 121 13.01 0.33 12.80
N VAL A 122 13.73 -0.80 12.75
CA VAL A 122 14.82 -1.10 13.69
C VAL A 122 15.91 -0.05 13.56
N ASP A 123 16.39 0.22 12.36
CA ASP A 123 17.44 1.23 12.12
C ASP A 123 17.03 2.62 12.61
N LEU A 124 15.79 3.04 12.33
CA LEU A 124 15.27 4.35 12.75
C LEU A 124 15.00 4.45 14.25
N SER A 125 14.82 3.31 14.94
CA SER A 125 14.63 3.25 16.40
C SER A 125 15.95 3.23 17.18
N ASP A 126 17.07 3.02 16.49
CA ASP A 126 18.40 2.96 17.09
C ASP A 126 18.95 4.38 17.37
N PRO A 127 19.31 4.69 18.63
CA PRO A 127 19.90 5.99 18.99
C PRO A 127 21.16 6.35 18.21
N SER A 128 21.94 5.36 17.75
CA SER A 128 23.19 5.56 17.02
C SER A 128 22.99 6.08 15.59
N VAL A 129 21.81 5.86 15.01
CA VAL A 129 21.45 6.33 13.66
C VAL A 129 21.04 7.81 13.69
N SER A 130 20.39 8.26 14.75
CA SER A 130 19.99 9.68 14.92
C SER A 130 21.20 10.63 15.04
N GLN A 131 22.32 10.17 15.61
CA GLN A 131 23.53 11.00 15.82
C GLN A 131 24.45 11.12 14.59
N LYS A 132 24.30 10.27 13.57
CA LYS A 132 25.12 10.34 12.35
C LYS A 132 24.69 11.45 11.38
N ILE A 133 23.52 12.05 11.57
CA ILE A 133 22.95 13.06 10.65
C ILE A 133 23.26 14.51 11.12
N GLU A 134 23.61 14.71 12.39
CA GLU A 134 23.94 16.05 12.94
C GLU A 134 25.39 16.50 12.67
N THR A 135 26.29 15.60 12.26
CA THR A 135 27.70 15.94 11.98
C THR A 135 27.97 16.15 10.49
N ARG A 136 27.24 17.08 9.87
CA ARG A 136 27.74 17.77 8.67
C ARG A 136 28.28 19.12 9.12
N PRO A 137 29.57 19.47 8.88
CA PRO A 137 30.12 20.73 9.37
C PRO A 137 29.33 21.89 8.77
N GLN A 138 28.81 22.76 9.63
CA GLN A 138 28.34 24.06 9.20
C GLN A 138 29.52 24.79 8.55
N PHE A 139 29.32 25.28 7.33
CA PHE A 139 30.23 26.25 6.73
C PHE A 139 30.23 27.49 7.63
N GLU A 140 31.35 27.72 8.31
CA GLU A 140 31.63 29.00 8.95
C GLU A 140 31.56 30.10 7.89
N SER A 141 30.69 31.07 8.13
CA SER A 141 30.60 32.29 7.34
C SER A 141 31.78 33.19 7.70
N VAL A 142 32.86 33.09 6.95
CA VAL A 142 33.96 34.06 7.06
C VAL A 142 33.60 35.27 6.21
N SER A 143 33.12 36.32 6.88
CA SER A 143 33.17 37.68 6.38
C SER A 143 34.62 38.08 6.14
N ASN A 144 34.97 38.58 4.94
CA ASN A 144 36.06 39.54 4.79
C ASN A 144 35.95 40.36 3.50
N VAL A 145 35.91 41.68 3.68
CA VAL A 145 36.15 42.73 2.71
C VAL A 145 37.67 42.80 2.44
N PRO A 146 38.15 43.09 1.21
CA PRO A 146 39.57 43.09 0.89
C PRO A 146 40.27 44.42 1.24
N PRO A 147 41.59 44.40 1.39
CA PRO A 147 42.39 45.44 0.76
C PRO A 147 43.55 44.92 -0.08
N GLU A 148 43.98 45.81 -0.96
CA GLU A 148 44.93 45.67 -2.06
C GLU A 148 46.39 45.36 -1.70
N SER A 149 47.05 44.75 -2.69
CA SER A 149 48.44 44.94 -3.11
C SER A 149 49.58 44.36 -2.25
N SER A 150 50.30 43.38 -2.80
CA SER A 150 51.65 43.58 -3.37
C SER A 150 52.28 42.25 -3.82
N LYS A 151 53.17 42.40 -4.82
CA LYS A 151 53.84 41.38 -5.63
C LYS A 151 54.89 40.58 -4.84
N ASN A 152 55.12 39.31 -5.18
CA ASN A 152 56.36 38.86 -5.85
C ASN A 152 56.49 37.33 -5.95
N ASP A 153 57.23 36.97 -6.99
CA ASP A 153 57.53 35.65 -7.55
C ASP A 153 58.27 34.68 -6.61
N ASN A 154 58.02 33.37 -6.76
CA ASN A 154 59.01 32.44 -7.34
C ASN A 154 58.57 30.96 -7.26
N LYS A 155 58.64 30.29 -8.41
CA LYS A 155 58.72 28.83 -8.60
C LYS A 155 60.20 28.51 -8.89
N PRO A 156 60.78 27.36 -8.47
CA PRO A 156 60.86 26.17 -9.35
C PRO A 156 60.73 24.83 -8.57
N SER A 157 59.95 23.83 -9.02
CA SER A 157 60.28 22.75 -9.98
C SER A 157 61.09 21.54 -9.45
N ARG A 158 60.67 20.34 -9.90
CA ARG A 158 61.36 19.01 -9.97
C ARG A 158 61.33 18.11 -8.72
N LYS A 159 61.29 16.76 -8.77
CA LYS A 159 61.07 15.69 -9.78
C LYS A 159 61.22 14.34 -9.00
N THR A 160 60.58 13.25 -9.47
CA THR A 160 61.02 11.82 -9.42
C THR A 160 61.19 11.14 -8.04
N LYS A 161 61.09 9.82 -7.80
CA LYS A 161 60.70 8.56 -8.48
C LYS A 161 60.84 7.43 -7.43
N GLU A 162 60.21 6.28 -7.68
CA GLU A 162 60.62 4.90 -7.29
C GLU A 162 60.59 4.51 -5.79
N THR A 163 60.54 3.25 -5.32
CA THR A 163 60.03 1.89 -5.66
C THR A 163 60.39 1.03 -4.42
N MET A 164 59.84 -0.19 -4.29
CA MET A 164 60.10 -1.28 -3.31
C MET A 164 59.22 -1.24 -2.04
N GLY A 165 58.51 -2.28 -1.62
CA GLY A 165 58.51 -3.70 -1.97
C GLY A 165 59.08 -4.52 -0.81
N TYR A 166 58.24 -5.22 -0.03
CA TYR A 166 58.64 -6.38 0.77
C TYR A 166 57.44 -7.33 1.00
N LYS A 167 57.64 -8.59 0.59
CA LYS A 167 56.93 -9.78 1.08
C LYS A 167 57.75 -10.37 2.24
N SER A 168 57.08 -10.99 3.22
CA SER A 168 57.52 -12.29 3.76
C SER A 168 56.40 -12.98 4.53
N GLU A 169 56.22 -14.26 4.22
CA GLU A 169 55.41 -15.26 4.90
C GLU A 169 56.12 -15.74 6.19
N ASN A 170 55.37 -16.19 7.21
CA ASN A 170 55.31 -17.63 7.56
C ASN A 170 54.43 -17.94 8.79
N LYS A 171 53.69 -19.04 8.63
CA LYS A 171 52.92 -19.81 9.61
C LYS A 171 53.87 -20.77 10.38
N PRO A 172 53.48 -21.36 11.53
CA PRO A 172 52.86 -22.69 11.46
C PRO A 172 51.74 -22.96 12.49
N SER A 173 51.13 -24.12 12.30
CA SER A 173 49.84 -24.65 12.80
C SER A 173 49.98 -25.79 13.83
N THR A 174 48.97 -25.98 14.69
CA THR A 174 48.45 -27.26 15.25
C THR A 174 47.07 -26.95 15.86
N SER A 175 45.90 -27.48 15.43
CA SER A 175 45.31 -28.83 15.28
C SER A 175 44.65 -29.42 16.55
N LYS A 176 43.31 -29.62 16.47
CA LYS A 176 42.41 -30.65 17.08
C LYS A 176 40.94 -30.23 16.79
N LYS A 177 40.19 -30.76 15.81
CA LYS A 177 39.47 -32.06 15.62
C LYS A 177 38.29 -32.36 16.58
N SER A 178 37.06 -32.40 16.02
CA SER A 178 36.01 -33.46 16.12
C SER A 178 34.71 -32.97 15.42
N GLU A 179 34.37 -33.45 14.21
CA GLU A 179 33.37 -34.52 13.88
C GLU A 179 31.91 -34.07 14.08
N SER A 180 31.11 -33.74 13.05
CA SER A 180 30.54 -34.49 11.90
C SER A 180 29.29 -35.32 12.21
N ALA A 181 28.15 -34.92 11.64
CA ALA A 181 27.11 -35.85 11.17
C ALA A 181 26.20 -35.17 10.13
N THR A 182 26.24 -35.68 8.91
CA THR A 182 25.19 -35.53 7.89
C THR A 182 24.76 -36.95 7.50
N PRO A 183 23.48 -37.17 7.15
CA PRO A 183 23.18 -37.75 5.83
C PRO A 183 22.01 -36.98 5.17
N GLN A 184 22.19 -36.42 3.99
CA GLN A 184 22.00 -37.00 2.64
C GLN A 184 20.56 -36.87 2.09
N LYS A 185 20.56 -36.52 0.79
CA LYS A 185 19.47 -36.09 -0.09
C LYS A 185 18.47 -37.20 -0.42
N GLU A 186 17.22 -36.82 -0.66
CA GLU A 186 16.38 -37.44 -1.70
C GLU A 186 15.50 -36.42 -2.43
N ASN A 187 15.14 -36.77 -3.66
CA ASN A 187 14.79 -35.92 -4.81
C ASN A 187 13.32 -35.49 -4.92
N ILE A 188 13.13 -34.27 -5.44
CA ILE A 188 12.19 -33.84 -6.50
C ILE A 188 10.91 -34.68 -6.69
N ARG A 189 9.77 -34.22 -6.16
CA ARG A 189 8.50 -33.99 -6.91
C ARG A 189 7.44 -33.32 -6.01
N ASN A 190 6.55 -32.55 -6.62
CA ASN A 190 5.32 -31.95 -6.06
C ASN A 190 5.44 -30.57 -5.41
N LYS A 191 5.87 -29.60 -6.21
CA LYS A 191 5.58 -28.18 -6.01
C LYS A 191 4.30 -27.82 -6.78
N GLN A 192 3.14 -28.32 -6.31
CA GLN A 192 1.78 -28.00 -6.81
C GLN A 192 0.73 -28.74 -5.97
N GLN A 193 0.57 -28.35 -4.71
CA GLN A 193 -0.62 -28.55 -3.86
C GLN A 193 -0.25 -28.12 -2.45
N ILE A 194 -1.22 -27.59 -1.70
CA ILE A 194 -1.09 -26.91 -0.40
C ILE A 194 -0.84 -25.40 -0.57
N ASP A 195 -1.78 -24.72 -1.21
CA ASP A 195 -2.22 -23.35 -0.83
C ASP A 195 -3.57 -23.03 -1.50
N SER A 196 -4.56 -23.91 -1.30
CA SER A 196 -5.92 -23.73 -1.83
C SER A 196 -7.00 -24.28 -0.89
N LYS A 197 -6.83 -24.14 0.43
CA LYS A 197 -7.82 -24.60 1.43
C LYS A 197 -8.17 -23.57 2.50
N ILE A 198 -8.15 -22.27 2.18
CA ILE A 198 -8.86 -21.24 2.96
C ILE A 198 -9.43 -20.18 2.01
N SER A 199 -10.34 -20.59 1.14
CA SER A 199 -11.34 -19.74 0.48
C SER A 199 -12.14 -20.59 -0.48
N GLN A 200 -13.11 -21.33 0.04
CA GLN A 200 -14.29 -21.82 -0.70
C GLN A 200 -15.10 -22.69 0.27
N LYS A 201 -16.03 -22.04 0.97
CA LYS A 201 -17.25 -22.71 1.41
C LYS A 201 -18.42 -21.83 1.00
N VAL A 202 -19.47 -22.48 0.50
CA VAL A 202 -20.77 -21.95 0.07
C VAL A 202 -20.68 -21.44 -1.39
N ILE A 203 -21.32 -22.00 -2.43
CA ILE A 203 -22.66 -22.59 -2.62
C ILE A 203 -22.61 -23.56 -3.82
N LEU A 204 -23.17 -24.78 -3.70
CA LEU A 204 -23.85 -25.52 -4.78
C LEU A 204 -24.63 -26.67 -4.12
N ASN A 205 -25.92 -26.44 -3.84
CA ASN A 205 -26.86 -27.49 -3.46
C ASN A 205 -27.80 -27.74 -4.64
N GLU A 206 -27.59 -28.85 -5.34
CA GLU A 206 -28.60 -29.43 -6.23
C GLU A 206 -29.30 -30.59 -5.51
N SER A 207 -30.61 -30.39 -5.30
CA SER A 207 -31.71 -31.32 -5.56
C SER A 207 -31.55 -32.80 -5.18
N ARG A 208 -32.22 -33.22 -4.09
CA ARG A 208 -32.74 -34.59 -3.94
C ARG A 208 -34.06 -34.58 -3.14
N PRO A 209 -35.08 -35.39 -3.52
CA PRO A 209 -36.46 -35.15 -3.10
C PRO A 209 -36.81 -35.70 -1.71
N GLU A 210 -37.92 -35.15 -1.23
CA GLU A 210 -38.53 -35.19 0.10
C GLU A 210 -38.75 -36.58 0.71
N ARG A 211 -38.65 -36.63 2.05
CA ARG A 211 -39.52 -37.46 2.90
C ARG A 211 -39.95 -36.65 4.14
N ASN A 212 -41.26 -36.67 4.36
CA ASN A 212 -42.05 -35.94 5.36
C ASN A 212 -41.57 -36.06 6.83
N ALA A 213 -41.53 -34.93 7.55
CA ALA A 213 -41.98 -34.80 8.96
C ALA A 213 -41.93 -33.33 9.49
N THR A 214 -43.11 -32.77 9.79
CA THR A 214 -43.53 -31.85 10.88
C THR A 214 -42.72 -30.57 11.23
N PRO A 215 -43.37 -29.38 11.41
CA PRO A 215 -42.69 -28.08 11.46
C PRO A 215 -42.17 -27.72 12.87
N SER A 216 -40.90 -27.36 12.98
CA SER A 216 -40.31 -26.75 14.18
C SER A 216 -39.61 -25.43 13.83
N LYS A 217 -39.97 -24.36 14.56
CA LYS A 217 -39.48 -22.98 14.45
C LYS A 217 -37.97 -22.86 14.64
N VAL A 218 -37.16 -22.90 13.59
CA VAL A 218 -35.76 -22.40 13.62
C VAL A 218 -35.36 -21.88 12.23
N SER A 219 -35.54 -20.57 11.93
CA SER A 219 -34.90 -19.95 10.75
C SER A 219 -34.77 -18.41 10.74
N SER A 220 -35.16 -17.69 11.80
CA SER A 220 -35.07 -16.22 11.81
C SER A 220 -33.68 -15.67 12.13
N ASP A 221 -32.87 -16.39 12.91
CA ASP A 221 -31.64 -15.84 13.49
C ASP A 221 -30.45 -15.79 12.49
N ASN A 222 -30.40 -16.72 11.54
CA ASN A 222 -29.32 -16.79 10.55
C ASN A 222 -29.50 -15.75 9.44
N SER A 223 -30.74 -15.53 8.99
CA SER A 223 -31.06 -14.48 8.00
C SER A 223 -30.78 -13.09 8.55
N GLN A 224 -31.12 -12.83 9.81
CA GLN A 224 -30.84 -11.55 10.47
C GLN A 224 -29.35 -11.28 10.62
N LYS A 225 -28.53 -12.28 10.98
CA LYS A 225 -27.07 -12.13 11.05
C LYS A 225 -26.43 -11.84 9.68
N VAL A 226 -26.90 -12.51 8.62
CA VAL A 226 -26.41 -12.28 7.25
C VAL A 226 -26.77 -10.87 6.75
N LEU A 227 -28.01 -10.42 6.99
CA LEU A 227 -28.45 -9.05 6.67
C LEU A 227 -27.69 -7.99 7.47
N GLN A 228 -27.43 -8.22 8.76
CA GLN A 228 -26.65 -7.31 9.60
C GLN A 228 -25.19 -7.21 9.14
N GLN A 229 -24.54 -8.33 8.80
CA GLN A 229 -23.16 -8.33 8.27
C GLN A 229 -23.07 -7.63 6.92
N LYS A 230 -24.04 -7.86 6.02
CA LYS A 230 -24.13 -7.17 4.72
C LYS A 230 -24.25 -5.65 4.90
N ASN A 231 -25.14 -5.21 5.81
CA ASN A 231 -25.33 -3.79 6.12
C ASN A 231 -24.12 -3.13 6.78
N VAL A 232 -23.26 -3.89 7.48
CA VAL A 232 -22.02 -3.35 8.09
C VAL A 232 -20.94 -3.18 7.01
N GLY A 233 -20.78 -4.16 6.11
CA GLY A 233 -19.83 -4.06 4.99
C GLY A 233 -20.17 -2.90 4.05
N GLU A 234 -21.46 -2.72 3.72
CA GLU A 234 -21.94 -1.62 2.88
C GLU A 234 -21.68 -0.25 3.52
N ARG A 235 -21.91 -0.10 4.84
CA ARG A 235 -21.58 1.13 5.57
C ARG A 235 -20.08 1.43 5.59
N LYS A 236 -19.23 0.42 5.78
CA LYS A 236 -17.77 0.60 5.75
C LYS A 236 -17.31 1.05 4.36
N ASN A 237 -17.82 0.43 3.31
CA ASN A 237 -17.50 0.80 1.94
C ASN A 237 -17.98 2.22 1.61
N LEU A 238 -19.19 2.60 2.04
CA LEU A 238 -19.68 3.96 1.83
C LEU A 238 -18.80 4.99 2.55
N ASN A 239 -18.42 4.75 3.81
CA ASN A 239 -17.52 5.65 4.54
C ASN A 239 -16.17 5.84 3.83
N ALA A 240 -15.61 4.76 3.27
CA ALA A 240 -14.38 4.82 2.49
C ALA A 240 -14.53 5.72 1.25
N ILE A 241 -15.66 5.59 0.54
CA ILE A 241 -15.99 6.38 -0.65
C ILE A 241 -16.25 7.85 -0.26
N THR A 242 -17.01 8.11 0.80
CA THR A 242 -17.37 9.48 1.25
C THR A 242 -16.16 10.31 1.66
N ARG A 243 -15.05 9.67 2.08
CA ARG A 243 -13.77 10.36 2.31
C ARG A 243 -13.22 11.00 1.02
N ILE A 244 -13.45 10.35 -0.11
CA ILE A 244 -12.93 10.76 -1.41
C ILE A 244 -13.94 11.66 -2.13
N ASP A 245 -15.23 11.29 -2.10
CA ASP A 245 -16.34 12.04 -2.67
C ASP A 245 -17.43 12.29 -1.61
N PRO A 246 -17.46 13.49 -0.98
CA PRO A 246 -18.41 13.81 0.07
C PRO A 246 -19.90 13.71 -0.33
N PHE A 247 -20.19 13.70 -1.63
CA PHE A 247 -21.56 13.58 -2.13
C PHE A 247 -22.01 12.13 -2.36
N ALA A 248 -21.18 11.13 -2.06
CA ALA A 248 -21.57 9.73 -2.18
C ALA A 248 -22.74 9.37 -1.24
N ASP A 249 -23.82 8.83 -1.82
CA ASP A 249 -25.09 8.51 -1.16
C ASP A 249 -25.19 7.01 -0.84
N SER A 250 -24.93 6.15 -1.82
CA SER A 250 -25.07 4.70 -1.66
C SER A 250 -24.20 3.92 -2.65
N VAL A 251 -23.67 2.78 -2.19
CA VAL A 251 -22.90 1.86 -3.03
C VAL A 251 -23.83 0.96 -3.83
N ILE A 252 -23.69 0.95 -5.15
CA ILE A 252 -24.48 0.12 -6.07
C ILE A 252 -23.82 -1.24 -6.24
N THR A 253 -22.50 -1.26 -6.41
CA THR A 253 -21.72 -2.48 -6.60
C THR A 253 -20.24 -2.24 -6.31
N GLN A 254 -19.50 -3.33 -6.08
CA GLN A 254 -18.05 -3.33 -5.95
C GLN A 254 -17.41 -4.49 -6.73
N SER A 255 -16.10 -4.38 -6.99
CA SER A 255 -15.20 -5.47 -7.39
C SER A 255 -13.98 -5.48 -6.47
N SER A 256 -13.48 -6.68 -6.20
CA SER A 256 -12.37 -6.90 -5.26
C SER A 256 -11.03 -6.34 -5.74
N TYR A 257 -10.77 -6.36 -7.05
CA TYR A 257 -9.52 -5.87 -7.63
C TYR A 257 -9.72 -5.46 -9.10
N THR A 258 -9.34 -4.22 -9.40
CA THR A 258 -9.33 -3.65 -10.75
C THR A 258 -8.06 -2.83 -10.91
N ALA A 259 -7.37 -3.02 -12.04
CA ALA A 259 -6.22 -2.21 -12.43
C ALA A 259 -6.57 -1.27 -13.58
N LEU A 260 -6.13 -0.02 -13.50
CA LEU A 260 -6.38 1.00 -14.49
C LEU A 260 -5.22 1.08 -15.49
N PHE A 261 -5.57 1.23 -16.76
CA PHE A 261 -4.66 1.43 -17.88
C PHE A 261 -5.04 2.70 -18.64
N ASP A 262 -4.03 3.40 -19.14
CA ASP A 262 -4.17 4.53 -20.05
C ASP A 262 -3.80 4.08 -21.46
N PHE A 263 -4.58 4.49 -22.45
CA PHE A 263 -4.19 4.32 -23.85
C PHE A 263 -3.43 5.56 -24.33
N ASP A 264 -2.15 5.38 -24.66
CA ASP A 264 -1.36 6.39 -25.33
C ASP A 264 -1.80 6.47 -26.80
N THR A 265 -2.53 7.53 -27.14
CA THR A 265 -3.05 7.75 -28.50
C THR A 265 -1.95 8.08 -29.50
N ALA A 266 -0.83 8.68 -29.05
CA ALA A 266 0.29 9.01 -29.93
C ALA A 266 1.12 7.78 -30.25
N GLY A 267 1.43 6.97 -29.23
CA GLY A 267 2.18 5.72 -29.36
C GLY A 267 1.34 4.49 -29.74
N GLN A 268 0.01 4.60 -29.75
CA GLN A 268 -0.95 3.51 -29.99
C GLN A 268 -0.70 2.28 -29.09
N LYS A 269 -0.47 2.53 -27.80
CA LYS A 269 -0.09 1.48 -26.84
C LYS A 269 -0.82 1.66 -25.51
N TRP A 270 -1.02 0.55 -24.81
CA TRP A 270 -1.53 0.55 -23.46
C TRP A 270 -0.40 0.71 -22.45
N GLU A 271 -0.59 1.62 -21.50
CA GLU A 271 0.30 1.82 -20.38
C GLU A 271 -0.44 1.51 -19.09
N LYS A 272 0.09 0.56 -18.30
CA LYS A 272 -0.44 0.27 -16.97
C LYS A 272 -0.22 1.49 -16.08
N THR A 273 -1.28 2.01 -15.49
CA THR A 273 -1.15 3.07 -14.49
C THR A 273 -0.72 2.49 -13.15
N ARG A 274 -0.47 3.35 -12.16
CA ARG A 274 -0.21 2.93 -10.77
C ARG A 274 -1.48 2.93 -9.92
N ILE A 275 -2.66 2.89 -10.55
CA ILE A 275 -3.95 2.83 -9.89
C ILE A 275 -4.48 1.42 -10.02
N ASP A 276 -4.44 0.69 -8.91
CA ASP A 276 -5.13 -0.58 -8.78
C ASP A 276 -5.65 -0.81 -7.36
N GLY A 277 -6.81 -1.45 -7.27
CA GLY A 277 -7.49 -1.67 -6.00
C GLY A 277 -8.96 -2.01 -6.17
N ALA A 278 -9.75 -1.80 -5.13
CA ALA A 278 -11.17 -2.10 -5.19
C ALA A 278 -11.89 -1.06 -6.07
N LEU A 279 -12.75 -1.52 -6.98
CA LEU A 279 -13.61 -0.64 -7.77
C LEU A 279 -14.99 -0.55 -7.12
N PHE A 280 -15.51 0.66 -6.99
CA PHE A 280 -16.85 0.93 -6.48
C PHE A 280 -17.66 1.69 -7.52
N VAL A 281 -18.93 1.33 -7.69
CA VAL A 281 -19.93 2.13 -8.41
C VAL A 281 -20.95 2.60 -7.39
N TYR A 282 -21.27 3.88 -7.39
CA TYR A 282 -22.08 4.50 -6.35
C TYR A 282 -22.96 5.61 -6.91
N LYS A 283 -24.04 5.88 -6.19
CA LYS A 283 -24.94 7.01 -6.40
C LYS A 283 -24.45 8.21 -5.60
N ARG A 284 -24.69 9.40 -6.12
CA ARG A 284 -24.36 10.69 -5.51
C ARG A 284 -25.62 11.47 -5.17
N LEU A 285 -25.52 12.38 -4.21
CA LEU A 285 -26.56 13.31 -3.79
C LEU A 285 -26.73 14.48 -4.77
N ASP A 286 -25.72 14.73 -5.61
CA ASP A 286 -25.71 15.83 -6.59
C ASP A 286 -25.20 15.35 -7.96
N PHE A 287 -25.40 16.16 -8.99
CA PHE A 287 -24.92 15.88 -10.34
C PHE A 287 -23.38 15.81 -10.38
N PRO A 288 -22.80 14.91 -11.18
CA PRO A 288 -23.42 13.76 -11.85
C PRO A 288 -23.92 12.71 -10.84
N LEU A 289 -25.14 12.20 -11.06
CA LEU A 289 -25.88 11.34 -10.10
C LEU A 289 -25.20 10.00 -9.82
N TYR A 290 -24.34 9.53 -10.72
CA TYR A 290 -23.62 8.28 -10.57
C TYR A 290 -22.15 8.49 -10.89
N SER A 291 -21.29 7.74 -10.19
CA SER A 291 -19.87 7.72 -10.46
C SER A 291 -19.33 6.33 -10.14
N PHE A 292 -18.18 6.01 -10.71
CA PHE A 292 -17.39 4.88 -10.26
C PHE A 292 -15.98 5.34 -9.90
N MET A 293 -15.33 4.61 -9.01
CA MET A 293 -13.97 4.91 -8.57
C MET A 293 -13.15 3.64 -8.41
N ILE A 294 -11.83 3.76 -8.54
CA ILE A 294 -10.87 2.76 -8.07
C ILE A 294 -10.15 3.34 -6.86
N ALA A 295 -10.38 2.76 -5.70
CA ALA A 295 -9.67 3.09 -4.47
C ALA A 295 -8.29 2.44 -4.51
N ASN A 296 -7.25 3.24 -4.70
CA ASN A 296 -5.91 2.78 -4.97
C ASN A 296 -5.24 2.20 -3.72
N ARG A 297 -4.62 1.03 -3.86
CA ARG A 297 -3.88 0.37 -2.79
C ARG A 297 -2.42 0.81 -2.70
N GLN A 298 -1.85 1.34 -3.79
CA GLN A 298 -0.42 1.64 -3.90
C GLN A 298 -0.05 3.09 -3.55
N SER A 299 -1.04 3.98 -3.47
CA SER A 299 -0.82 5.40 -3.25
C SER A 299 -2.06 6.04 -2.66
N LEU A 300 -1.99 7.35 -2.39
CA LEU A 300 -3.15 8.17 -1.99
C LEU A 300 -3.91 8.76 -3.18
N GLU A 301 -3.52 8.43 -4.41
CA GLU A 301 -4.17 8.86 -5.64
C GLU A 301 -5.20 7.82 -6.09
N ASP A 302 -6.48 8.14 -5.92
CA ASP A 302 -7.61 7.34 -6.36
C ASP A 302 -8.09 7.80 -7.75
N PHE A 303 -8.74 6.91 -8.50
CA PHE A 303 -9.38 7.26 -9.77
C PHE A 303 -10.88 7.43 -9.56
N ILE A 304 -11.46 8.52 -10.06
CA ILE A 304 -12.91 8.75 -10.04
C ILE A 304 -13.37 9.13 -11.45
N GLN A 305 -14.44 8.48 -11.89
CA GLN A 305 -15.05 8.73 -13.18
C GLN A 305 -16.56 8.94 -13.03
N PRO A 306 -17.02 10.19 -13.24
CA PRO A 306 -18.43 10.50 -13.45
C PRO A 306 -19.07 9.64 -14.53
N ILE A 307 -20.28 9.13 -14.25
CA ILE A 307 -21.10 8.44 -15.24
C ILE A 307 -22.04 9.48 -15.89
N ILE A 308 -21.64 9.96 -17.07
CA ILE A 308 -22.35 10.98 -17.85
C ILE A 308 -22.73 10.45 -19.23
N ASN A 309 -23.76 11.02 -19.86
CA ASN A 309 -24.32 10.56 -21.14
C ASN A 309 -23.33 10.60 -22.33
N THR A 310 -22.24 11.35 -22.22
CA THR A 310 -21.18 11.43 -23.24
C THR A 310 -20.13 10.32 -23.12
N LEU A 311 -20.11 9.54 -22.03
CA LEU A 311 -19.22 8.39 -21.91
C LEU A 311 -19.68 7.25 -22.82
N LYS A 312 -18.71 6.54 -23.40
CA LYS A 312 -18.96 5.27 -24.10
C LYS A 312 -18.18 4.15 -23.43
N LEU A 313 -18.78 2.97 -23.36
CA LEU A 313 -18.16 1.78 -22.80
C LEU A 313 -18.08 0.68 -23.85
N LYS A 314 -17.00 -0.10 -23.81
CA LYS A 314 -16.85 -1.34 -24.59
C LYS A 314 -16.38 -2.45 -23.66
N LEU A 315 -17.02 -3.61 -23.74
CA LEU A 315 -16.57 -4.82 -23.06
C LEU A 315 -15.64 -5.60 -24.00
N ASP A 316 -14.48 -5.99 -23.48
CA ASP A 316 -13.54 -6.92 -24.11
C ASP A 316 -12.86 -7.71 -23.00
N THR A 317 -13.56 -8.71 -22.48
CA THR A 317 -13.18 -9.43 -21.26
C THR A 317 -11.72 -9.92 -21.33
N PRO A 318 -10.88 -9.69 -20.30
CA PRO A 318 -11.20 -9.22 -18.93
C PRO A 318 -11.24 -7.69 -18.74
N TYR A 319 -11.35 -6.91 -19.81
CA TYR A 319 -11.32 -5.44 -19.78
C TYR A 319 -12.69 -4.78 -20.02
N ILE A 320 -12.90 -3.64 -19.37
CA ILE A 320 -13.88 -2.63 -19.78
C ILE A 320 -13.11 -1.41 -20.27
N PHE A 321 -13.35 -0.99 -21.51
CA PHE A 321 -12.82 0.25 -22.04
C PHE A 321 -13.80 1.39 -21.85
N VAL A 322 -13.28 2.52 -21.35
CA VAL A 322 -14.02 3.75 -21.08
C VAL A 322 -13.50 4.83 -22.01
N TYR A 323 -14.34 5.31 -22.91
CA TYR A 323 -14.03 6.40 -23.83
C TYR A 323 -14.61 7.69 -23.25
N LYS A 324 -13.72 8.62 -22.92
CA LYS A 324 -14.06 9.91 -22.31
C LYS A 324 -14.32 10.98 -23.39
N PRO A 325 -15.08 12.04 -23.07
CA PRO A 325 -15.44 13.08 -24.05
C PRO A 325 -14.24 13.93 -24.50
N ASP A 326 -13.19 13.99 -23.68
CA ASP A 326 -11.92 14.65 -23.96
C ASP A 326 -10.99 13.84 -24.88
N GLY A 327 -11.42 12.65 -25.31
CA GLY A 327 -10.65 11.74 -26.17
C GLY A 327 -9.76 10.77 -25.41
N GLU A 328 -9.68 10.85 -24.08
CA GLU A 328 -8.95 9.85 -23.30
C GLU A 328 -9.65 8.49 -23.35
N ILE A 329 -8.85 7.43 -23.42
CA ILE A 329 -9.33 6.05 -23.35
C ILE A 329 -8.69 5.38 -22.13
N LYS A 330 -9.53 4.87 -21.23
CA LYS A 330 -9.12 4.12 -20.06
C LYS A 330 -9.48 2.65 -20.21
N GLY A 331 -8.61 1.77 -19.73
CA GLY A 331 -8.84 0.33 -19.65
C GLY A 331 -8.97 -0.09 -18.18
N LEU A 332 -10.08 -0.73 -17.84
CA LEU A 332 -10.32 -1.30 -16.51
C LEU A 332 -10.11 -2.81 -16.62
N TRP A 333 -8.99 -3.31 -16.10
CA TRP A 333 -8.72 -4.75 -16.06
C TRP A 333 -9.25 -5.36 -14.77
N PHE A 334 -9.97 -6.47 -14.88
CA PHE A 334 -10.50 -7.19 -13.73
C PHE A 334 -9.79 -8.54 -13.57
N HIS A 335 -9.52 -8.92 -12.32
CA HIS A 335 -8.98 -10.24 -12.03
C HIS A 335 -10.00 -11.36 -12.28
N ASP A 336 -11.27 -11.08 -12.03
CA ASP A 336 -12.39 -12.01 -12.24
C ASP A 336 -13.26 -11.55 -13.42
N GLU A 337 -13.35 -12.39 -14.46
CA GLU A 337 -14.14 -12.12 -15.66
C GLU A 337 -15.65 -12.01 -15.38
N SER A 338 -16.15 -12.73 -14.38
CA SER A 338 -17.56 -12.66 -13.97
C SER A 338 -17.86 -11.31 -13.32
N GLU A 339 -16.94 -10.80 -12.50
CA GLU A 339 -17.01 -9.43 -11.96
C GLU A 339 -16.95 -8.40 -13.09
N CYS A 340 -16.07 -8.59 -14.07
CA CYS A 340 -15.96 -7.72 -15.26
C CYS A 340 -17.30 -7.59 -16.00
N LYS A 341 -17.91 -8.73 -16.38
CA LYS A 341 -19.18 -8.77 -17.11
C LYS A 341 -20.33 -8.14 -16.31
N ARG A 342 -20.41 -8.46 -15.02
CA ARG A 342 -21.40 -7.88 -14.10
C ARG A 342 -21.24 -6.36 -13.98
N MET A 343 -19.99 -5.89 -13.82
CA MET A 343 -19.67 -4.47 -13.71
C MET A 343 -20.06 -3.72 -14.99
N PHE A 344 -19.74 -4.27 -16.16
CA PHE A 344 -20.10 -3.70 -17.45
C PHE A 344 -21.62 -3.56 -17.62
N GLY A 345 -22.39 -4.60 -17.24
CA GLY A 345 -23.85 -4.56 -17.31
C GLY A 345 -24.43 -3.43 -16.45
N ILE A 346 -23.95 -3.28 -15.22
CA ILE A 346 -24.40 -2.21 -14.32
C ILE A 346 -24.05 -0.83 -14.89
N LEU A 347 -22.81 -0.62 -15.32
CA LEU A 347 -22.37 0.67 -15.88
C LEU A 347 -23.16 1.03 -17.15
N SER A 348 -23.43 0.06 -18.02
CA SER A 348 -24.21 0.27 -19.25
C SER A 348 -25.67 0.65 -18.96
N ASN A 349 -26.27 0.02 -17.94
CA ASN A 349 -27.63 0.36 -17.50
C ASN A 349 -27.69 1.79 -16.92
N LEU A 350 -26.70 2.18 -16.12
CA LEU A 350 -26.62 3.53 -15.56
C LEU A 350 -26.39 4.60 -16.64
N LEU A 351 -25.55 4.32 -17.65
CA LEU A 351 -25.38 5.25 -18.78
C LEU A 351 -26.68 5.44 -19.56
N SER A 352 -27.42 4.35 -19.78
CA SER A 352 -28.71 4.38 -20.48
C SER A 352 -29.74 5.21 -19.73
N SER A 353 -29.77 5.11 -18.39
CA SER A 353 -30.69 5.91 -17.55
C SER A 353 -30.35 7.40 -17.58
N VAL A 354 -29.08 7.77 -17.43
CA VAL A 354 -28.64 9.18 -17.48
C VAL A 354 -28.88 9.82 -18.85
N THR A 355 -28.75 9.04 -19.92
CA THR A 355 -29.04 9.53 -21.29
C THR A 355 -30.53 9.79 -21.49
N SER A 356 -31.39 9.02 -20.83
CA SER A 356 -32.84 9.17 -20.93
C SER A 356 -33.37 10.37 -20.14
N THR A 357 -32.71 10.76 -19.05
CA THR A 357 -33.09 11.94 -18.23
C THR A 357 -32.64 13.27 -18.84
N SER A 358 -31.75 13.25 -19.83
CA SER A 358 -31.22 14.46 -20.51
C SER A 358 -31.99 14.84 -21.79
N LYS A 359 -33.05 14.12 -22.12
CA LYS A 359 -34.02 14.46 -23.17
C LYS A 359 -35.29 14.97 -22.52
#